data_AF-A0A1M6MI10-F1
#
_entry.id   AF-A0A1M6MI10-F1
#
_cell.length_a   1.000
_cell.length_b   1.000
_cell.length_c   1.000
_cell.angle_alpha   90.00
_cell.angle_beta   90.00
_cell.angle_gamma   90.00
#
_symmetry.space_group_name_H-M   'P 1'
#
loop_
_entity.id
_entity.type
_entity.pdbx_description
1 polymer ?
#
loop_
_entity_poly.entity_id
_entity_poly.type
_entity_poly.pdbx_seq_one_letter_code
_entity_poly.pdbx_strand_id
1 'polypeptide(L)'
;MDKLDIVGMNYTFDIYLNKVITISETCPREINYQLEIIKPFLESVFKDYQIVDTSSNSKPRKSTNKPKHNRFIYTIEDGTAPDLLIAKGYKYENNKEGGVKTQIYGLIEVKSQANSEMFNKDFDSYDIHIINEITTYFCKNEKVILTNCRRWQFFDRNKIKNIDLDLFKKYLILAQNYFYINEDKVNQENIDNLFKEIKENSHNTITKLVNPIEATAECFFKCKETLESYIRNQISTSIVNTIDVLPNKGVVKTDMYEETNIIKAPAEWNEMIRYLKEFVLNEV
;
A
#
# COMPACT_ATOMS: atom_id res chain seq x y z
N MET A 1 9.17 -6.67 -31.75
CA MET A 1 8.14 -5.84 -31.08
C MET A 1 6.96 -6.76 -30.92
N ASP A 2 7.03 -7.61 -29.90
CA ASP A 2 6.10 -8.72 -29.78
C ASP A 2 4.77 -8.18 -29.28
N LYS A 3 3.71 -8.47 -30.04
CA LYS A 3 2.33 -8.24 -29.61
C LYS A 3 2.13 -9.11 -28.37
N LEU A 4 2.12 -8.49 -27.19
CA LEU A 4 1.55 -9.12 -26.01
C LEU A 4 0.16 -9.60 -26.40
N ASP A 5 -0.05 -10.92 -26.34
CA ASP A 5 -1.37 -11.51 -26.50
C ASP A 5 -2.25 -11.07 -25.32
N ILE A 6 -2.89 -9.90 -25.49
CA ILE A 6 -4.06 -9.48 -24.72
C ILE A 6 -5.27 -10.37 -25.09
N VAL A 7 -5.11 -11.20 -26.14
CA VAL A 7 -6.05 -12.23 -26.58
C VAL A 7 -6.23 -13.28 -25.47
N GLY A 8 -7.33 -13.17 -24.71
CA GLY A 8 -7.71 -14.12 -23.67
C GLY A 8 -7.87 -13.55 -22.25
N MET A 9 -7.77 -12.23 -22.05
CA MET A 9 -8.24 -11.59 -20.81
C MET A 9 -9.76 -11.37 -20.87
N ASN A 10 -10.49 -11.91 -19.90
CA ASN A 10 -11.94 -11.73 -19.78
C ASN A 10 -12.33 -10.37 -19.19
N TYR A 11 -11.37 -9.48 -18.94
CA TYR A 11 -11.57 -8.19 -18.28
C TYR A 11 -11.01 -7.07 -19.16
N THR A 12 -11.88 -6.49 -20.00
CA THR A 12 -11.52 -5.42 -20.94
C THR A 12 -11.50 -4.06 -20.27
N PHE A 13 -10.94 -3.05 -20.95
CA PHE A 13 -11.02 -1.65 -20.51
C PHE A 13 -12.47 -1.19 -20.33
N ASP A 14 -13.38 -1.57 -21.23
CA ASP A 14 -14.80 -1.20 -21.14
C ASP A 14 -15.45 -1.78 -19.89
N ILE A 15 -15.15 -3.04 -19.55
CA ILE A 15 -15.62 -3.68 -18.31
C ILE A 15 -15.07 -2.94 -17.09
N TYR A 16 -13.77 -2.62 -17.11
CA TYR A 16 -13.12 -1.86 -16.03
C TYR A 16 -13.79 -0.52 -15.82
N LEU A 17 -13.92 0.26 -16.89
CA LEU A 17 -14.48 1.60 -16.85
C LEU A 17 -15.94 1.60 -16.41
N ASN A 18 -16.78 0.74 -16.98
CA ASN A 18 -18.20 0.66 -16.62
C ASN A 18 -18.38 0.37 -15.14
N LYS A 19 -17.54 -0.51 -14.57
CA LYS A 19 -17.58 -0.79 -13.13
C LYS A 19 -17.08 0.40 -12.30
N VAL A 20 -16.03 1.10 -12.71
CA VAL A 20 -15.57 2.33 -12.05
C VAL A 20 -16.72 3.34 -11.99
N ILE A 21 -17.35 3.65 -13.12
CA ILE A 21 -18.48 4.59 -13.21
C ILE A 21 -19.61 4.15 -12.29
N THR A 22 -20.05 2.90 -12.44
CA THR A 22 -21.16 2.36 -11.65
C THR A 22 -20.90 2.50 -10.15
N ILE A 23 -19.74 2.06 -9.67
CA ILE A 23 -19.41 2.12 -8.24
C ILE A 23 -19.28 3.56 -7.76
N SER A 24 -18.66 4.44 -8.55
CA SER A 24 -18.54 5.85 -8.23
C SER A 24 -19.89 6.55 -8.08
N GLU A 25 -20.90 6.15 -8.84
CA GLU A 25 -22.24 6.73 -8.79
C GLU A 25 -23.14 6.09 -7.73
N THR A 26 -23.05 4.77 -7.53
CA THR A 26 -24.03 4.05 -6.68
C THR A 26 -23.52 3.75 -5.28
N CYS A 27 -22.22 3.47 -5.10
CA CYS A 27 -21.68 3.07 -3.81
C CYS A 27 -20.15 3.28 -3.73
N PRO A 28 -19.66 4.54 -3.61
CA PRO A 28 -18.25 4.90 -3.77
C PRO A 28 -17.39 4.55 -2.53
N ARG A 29 -17.65 3.41 -1.89
CA ARG A 29 -16.85 2.91 -0.76
C ARG A 29 -15.62 2.18 -1.30
N GLU A 30 -14.47 2.43 -0.68
CA GLU A 30 -13.17 1.83 -1.05
C GLU A 30 -13.21 0.31 -1.25
N ILE A 31 -13.85 -0.41 -0.33
CA ILE A 31 -14.02 -1.87 -0.39
C ILE A 31 -14.73 -2.35 -1.67
N ASN A 32 -15.62 -1.54 -2.26
CA ASN A 32 -16.30 -1.90 -3.50
C ASN A 32 -15.36 -1.76 -4.70
N TYR A 33 -14.53 -0.71 -4.74
CA TYR A 33 -13.47 -0.60 -5.76
C TYR A 33 -12.50 -1.78 -5.66
N GLN A 34 -12.11 -2.16 -4.44
CA GLN A 34 -11.24 -3.29 -4.20
C GLN A 34 -11.84 -4.61 -4.70
N LEU A 35 -13.05 -4.96 -4.24
CA LEU A 35 -13.63 -6.30 -4.46
C LEU A 35 -14.33 -6.46 -5.81
N GLU A 36 -14.91 -5.39 -6.37
CA GLU A 36 -15.69 -5.48 -7.60
C GLU A 36 -14.92 -5.06 -8.86
N ILE A 37 -13.80 -4.35 -8.71
CA ILE A 37 -12.97 -3.86 -9.82
C ILE A 37 -11.55 -4.42 -9.75
N ILE A 38 -10.79 -4.02 -8.73
CA ILE A 38 -9.34 -4.25 -8.70
C ILE A 38 -9.02 -5.74 -8.57
N LYS A 39 -9.65 -6.44 -7.63
CA LYS A 39 -9.41 -7.88 -7.45
C LYS A 39 -9.80 -8.70 -8.70
N PRO A 40 -11.02 -8.59 -9.27
CA PRO A 40 -11.38 -9.32 -10.48
C PRO A 40 -10.49 -8.98 -11.69
N PHE A 41 -10.08 -7.71 -11.82
CA PHE A 41 -9.14 -7.31 -12.86
C PHE A 41 -7.79 -8.02 -12.69
N LEU A 42 -7.21 -8.00 -11.49
CA LEU A 42 -5.93 -8.65 -11.22
C LEU A 42 -6.00 -10.18 -11.37
N GLU A 43 -7.12 -10.82 -11.00
CA GLU A 43 -7.36 -12.24 -11.23
C GLU A 43 -7.35 -12.58 -12.73
N SER A 44 -7.82 -11.65 -13.57
CA SER A 44 -7.75 -11.80 -15.03
C SER A 44 -6.33 -11.62 -15.59
N VAL A 45 -5.50 -10.78 -14.95
CA VAL A 45 -4.10 -10.50 -15.34
C VAL A 45 -3.19 -11.66 -14.95
N PHE A 46 -3.34 -12.16 -13.72
CA PHE A 46 -2.42 -13.10 -13.06
C PHE A 46 -3.06 -14.47 -12.83
N LYS A 47 -3.40 -15.17 -13.92
CA LYS A 47 -4.16 -16.45 -13.89
C LYS A 47 -3.53 -17.56 -13.04
N ASP A 48 -2.20 -17.56 -12.91
CA ASP A 48 -1.46 -18.57 -12.13
C ASP A 48 -1.20 -18.16 -10.68
N TYR A 49 -1.78 -17.05 -10.23
CA TYR A 49 -1.58 -16.47 -8.90
C TYR A 49 -2.91 -16.35 -8.17
N GLN A 50 -2.82 -16.31 -6.85
CA GLN A 50 -3.93 -16.01 -5.96
C GLN A 50 -3.95 -14.50 -5.70
N ILE A 51 -5.08 -13.85 -5.98
CA ILE A 51 -5.35 -12.48 -5.54
C ILE A 51 -6.12 -12.57 -4.22
N VAL A 52 -5.41 -12.35 -3.12
CA VAL A 52 -5.92 -12.59 -1.77
C VAL A 52 -6.45 -11.29 -1.19
N ASP A 53 -7.70 -11.28 -0.75
CA ASP A 53 -8.24 -10.19 0.07
C ASP A 53 -7.77 -10.32 1.52
N THR A 54 -7.12 -9.27 2.02
CA THR A 54 -6.61 -9.19 3.39
C THR A 54 -7.23 -8.06 4.21
N SER A 55 -8.16 -7.30 3.65
CA SER A 55 -8.84 -6.16 4.30
C SER A 55 -9.57 -6.55 5.60
N SER A 56 -10.09 -7.77 5.68
CA SER A 56 -10.83 -8.28 6.85
C SER A 56 -9.94 -8.92 7.94
N ASN A 57 -8.63 -9.02 7.71
CA ASN A 57 -7.72 -9.75 8.60
C ASN A 57 -7.29 -8.88 9.79
N SER A 58 -8.13 -8.83 10.81
CA SER A 58 -7.82 -8.19 12.10
C SER A 58 -6.75 -8.96 12.91
N LYS A 59 -6.15 -8.30 13.92
CA LYS A 59 -5.25 -8.97 14.87
C LYS A 59 -5.98 -10.18 15.49
N PRO A 60 -5.31 -11.32 15.70
CA PRO A 60 -5.89 -12.44 16.41
C PRO A 60 -6.43 -11.98 17.77
N ARG A 61 -7.71 -12.24 18.08
CA ARG A 61 -8.25 -11.94 19.41
C ARG A 61 -7.53 -12.83 20.43
N LYS A 62 -6.98 -12.23 21.49
CA LYS A 62 -6.28 -12.93 22.59
C LYS A 62 -7.11 -14.09 23.21
N SER A 63 -8.44 -14.06 23.08
CA SER A 63 -9.36 -15.05 23.64
C SER A 63 -9.65 -16.26 22.74
N THR A 64 -9.21 -16.27 21.48
CA THR A 64 -9.43 -17.43 20.59
C THR A 64 -8.15 -18.26 20.52
N ASN A 65 -8.09 -19.34 21.31
CA ASN A 65 -6.97 -20.30 21.40
C ASN A 65 -6.64 -21.09 20.11
N LYS A 66 -6.95 -20.55 18.93
CA LYS A 66 -6.56 -21.12 17.63
C LYS A 66 -6.07 -19.98 16.74
N PRO A 67 -4.75 -19.82 16.51
CA PRO A 67 -4.27 -18.91 15.49
C PRO A 67 -4.58 -19.54 14.13
N LYS A 68 -5.84 -19.46 13.67
CA LYS A 68 -6.24 -19.97 12.37
C LYS A 68 -5.43 -19.31 11.26
N HIS A 69 -5.11 -18.02 11.42
CA HIS A 69 -4.41 -17.20 10.43
C HIS A 69 -3.26 -16.43 11.07
N ASN A 70 -2.09 -16.39 10.42
CA ASN A 70 -0.95 -15.58 10.84
C ASN A 70 -0.68 -14.47 9.82
N ARG A 71 -1.21 -13.26 10.07
CA ARG A 71 -1.01 -12.09 9.21
C ARG A 71 0.41 -11.55 9.18
N PHE A 72 1.28 -11.96 10.11
CA PHE A 72 2.67 -11.48 10.16
C PHE A 72 3.52 -11.88 8.94
N ILE A 73 3.01 -12.76 8.08
CA ILE A 73 3.63 -13.09 6.79
C ILE A 73 3.58 -11.89 5.81
N TYR A 74 2.62 -10.97 5.94
CA TYR A 74 2.43 -9.84 5.01
C TYR A 74 2.22 -8.48 5.69
N THR A 75 2.22 -8.43 7.02
CA THR A 75 2.18 -7.18 7.79
C THR A 75 3.14 -7.25 8.98
N ILE A 76 3.54 -6.12 9.55
CA ILE A 76 4.28 -6.08 10.82
C ILE A 76 3.32 -6.26 12.01
N GLU A 77 3.87 -6.43 13.20
CA GLU A 77 3.07 -6.37 14.42
C GLU A 77 2.38 -5.00 14.49
N ASP A 78 1.07 -5.01 14.66
CA ASP A 78 0.23 -3.82 14.79
C ASP A 78 0.15 -2.87 13.58
N GLY A 79 0.71 -3.27 12.43
CA GLY A 79 0.57 -2.53 11.17
C GLY A 79 -0.79 -2.70 10.49
N THR A 80 -1.08 -1.85 9.52
CA THR A 80 -2.21 -2.03 8.59
C THR A 80 -1.97 -3.25 7.70
N ALA A 81 -3.02 -3.98 7.36
CA ALA A 81 -2.95 -5.02 6.35
C ALA A 81 -3.18 -4.36 4.99
N PRO A 82 -2.42 -4.72 3.94
CA PRO A 82 -2.78 -4.28 2.59
C PRO A 82 -4.16 -4.79 2.23
N ASP A 83 -4.80 -4.15 1.26
CA ASP A 83 -6.11 -4.58 0.79
C ASP A 83 -6.04 -5.92 0.07
N LEU A 84 -5.06 -6.06 -0.84
CA LEU A 84 -4.87 -7.27 -1.63
C LEU A 84 -3.40 -7.74 -1.64
N LEU A 85 -3.21 -9.06 -1.80
CA LEU A 85 -1.92 -9.68 -2.08
C LEU A 85 -1.94 -10.36 -3.44
N ILE A 86 -0.81 -10.32 -4.15
CA ILE A 86 -0.53 -11.24 -5.26
C ILE A 86 0.38 -12.34 -4.71
N ALA A 87 -0.10 -13.58 -4.65
CA ALA A 87 0.60 -14.66 -3.96
C ALA A 87 0.51 -16.01 -4.68
N LYS A 88 1.43 -16.94 -4.32
CA LYS A 88 1.33 -18.37 -4.63
C LYS A 88 1.42 -19.19 -3.35
N GLY A 89 0.65 -20.28 -3.29
CA GLY A 89 0.62 -21.17 -2.13
C GLY A 89 -0.01 -20.56 -0.89
N TYR A 90 -0.76 -19.46 -1.03
CA TYR A 90 -1.47 -18.83 0.09
C TYR A 90 -2.56 -19.78 0.62
N LYS A 91 -2.54 -20.00 1.93
CA LYS A 91 -3.57 -20.72 2.66
C LYS A 91 -4.02 -19.87 3.84
N TYR A 92 -5.34 -19.75 4.00
CA TYR A 92 -5.90 -19.00 5.13
C TYR A 92 -5.65 -19.70 6.47
N GLU A 93 -5.75 -21.04 6.48
CA GLU A 93 -5.47 -21.85 7.66
C GLU A 93 -3.98 -22.19 7.76
N ASN A 94 -3.37 -21.85 8.90
CA ASN A 94 -2.00 -22.22 9.26
C ASN A 94 -1.91 -23.75 9.46
N ASN A 95 -1.81 -24.51 8.38
CA ASN A 95 -1.52 -25.94 8.49
C ASN A 95 -0.08 -26.10 9.01
N LYS A 96 0.05 -26.72 10.19
CA LYS A 96 1.33 -27.12 10.76
C LYS A 96 2.03 -28.09 9.81
N GLU A 97 3.27 -27.76 9.48
CA GLU A 97 4.32 -28.59 8.85
C GLU A 97 4.01 -29.26 7.50
N GLY A 98 4.89 -29.05 6.51
CA GLY A 98 4.88 -29.74 5.21
C GLY A 98 4.09 -29.05 4.08
N GLY A 99 3.50 -27.87 4.32
CA GLY A 99 2.80 -27.10 3.28
C GLY A 99 3.72 -26.27 2.38
N VAL A 100 3.28 -25.99 1.14
CA VAL A 100 3.92 -25.01 0.25
C VAL A 100 3.99 -23.67 0.98
N LYS A 101 5.20 -23.10 1.11
CA LYS A 101 5.41 -21.79 1.73
C LYS A 101 4.72 -20.72 0.89
N THR A 102 3.88 -19.89 1.51
CA THR A 102 3.29 -18.73 0.86
C THR A 102 4.39 -17.83 0.30
N GLN A 103 4.34 -17.58 -1.00
CA GLN A 103 5.21 -16.63 -1.69
C GLN A 103 4.37 -15.41 -2.07
N ILE A 104 4.81 -14.22 -1.66
CA ILE A 104 4.11 -12.95 -1.92
C ILE A 104 4.93 -12.17 -2.94
N TYR A 105 4.30 -11.84 -4.07
CA TYR A 105 4.94 -11.17 -5.20
C TYR A 105 4.65 -9.68 -5.26
N GLY A 106 3.59 -9.23 -4.59
CA GLY A 106 3.27 -7.81 -4.46
C GLY A 106 2.15 -7.58 -3.46
N LEU A 107 2.16 -6.40 -2.86
CA LEU A 107 1.11 -5.89 -1.97
C LEU A 107 0.39 -4.76 -2.69
N ILE A 108 -0.94 -4.69 -2.55
CA ILE A 108 -1.75 -3.67 -3.23
C ILE A 108 -2.59 -2.94 -2.18
N GLU A 109 -2.52 -1.62 -2.23
CA GLU A 109 -3.38 -0.69 -1.53
C GLU A 109 -4.36 -0.07 -2.53
N VAL A 110 -5.65 -0.10 -2.21
CA VAL A 110 -6.73 0.40 -3.05
C VAL A 110 -7.40 1.56 -2.33
N LYS A 111 -7.42 2.72 -2.98
CA LYS A 111 -8.20 3.86 -2.52
C LYS A 111 -9.46 4.05 -3.36
N SER A 112 -10.47 4.71 -2.79
CA SER A 112 -11.61 5.18 -3.59
C SER A 112 -11.16 6.17 -4.69
N GLN A 113 -11.87 6.23 -5.82
CA GLN A 113 -11.47 7.08 -6.94
C GLN A 113 -11.31 8.56 -6.56
N ALA A 114 -12.22 9.05 -5.71
CA ALA A 114 -12.24 10.43 -5.21
C ALA A 114 -11.40 10.63 -3.94
N ASN A 115 -10.61 9.64 -3.52
CA ASN A 115 -9.87 9.69 -2.26
C ASN A 115 -8.98 10.94 -2.20
N SER A 116 -9.18 11.77 -1.18
CA SER A 116 -8.49 13.05 -1.01
C SER A 116 -6.99 12.93 -0.75
N GLU A 117 -6.51 11.75 -0.37
CA GLU A 117 -5.10 11.48 -0.10
C GLU A 117 -4.30 11.33 -1.40
N MET A 118 -4.92 10.86 -2.49
CA MET A 118 -4.27 10.67 -3.79
C MET A 118 -4.79 11.58 -4.92
N PHE A 119 -6.06 11.97 -4.86
CA PHE A 119 -6.77 12.58 -5.98
C PHE A 119 -6.18 13.94 -6.36
N ASN A 120 -5.78 14.08 -7.63
CA ASN A 120 -5.12 15.27 -8.20
C ASN A 120 -3.85 15.72 -7.46
N LYS A 121 -3.19 14.79 -6.79
CA LYS A 121 -1.95 15.04 -6.07
C LYS A 121 -0.79 14.31 -6.74
N ASP A 122 0.37 14.92 -6.69
CA ASP A 122 1.63 14.21 -6.85
C ASP A 122 2.04 13.59 -5.52
N PHE A 123 2.90 12.57 -5.57
CA PHE A 123 3.26 11.78 -4.39
C PHE A 123 3.75 12.64 -3.21
N ASP A 124 4.49 13.71 -3.48
CA ASP A 124 4.99 14.61 -2.44
C ASP A 124 3.87 15.28 -1.64
N SER A 125 2.67 15.37 -2.21
CA SER A 125 1.46 15.92 -1.59
C SER A 125 0.54 14.86 -0.96
N TYR A 126 0.94 13.59 -0.95
CA TYR A 126 0.13 12.51 -0.38
C TYR A 126 0.05 12.62 1.15
N ASP A 127 -1.12 12.25 1.67
CA ASP A 127 -1.35 12.20 3.11
C ASP A 127 -0.33 11.28 3.78
N ILE A 128 0.06 11.62 5.00
CA ILE A 128 0.99 10.82 5.77
C ILE A 128 0.45 9.40 6.07
N HIS A 129 -0.87 9.23 6.12
CA HIS A 129 -1.50 7.92 6.25
C HIS A 129 -1.07 6.95 5.14
N ILE A 130 -1.06 7.40 3.88
CA ILE A 130 -0.58 6.58 2.75
C ILE A 130 0.91 6.25 2.88
N ILE A 131 1.73 7.21 3.31
CA ILE A 131 3.17 6.97 3.50
C ILE A 131 3.38 5.90 4.58
N ASN A 132 2.61 5.94 5.66
CA ASN A 132 2.66 4.94 6.73
C ASN A 132 2.24 3.55 6.24
N GLU A 133 1.20 3.46 5.42
CA GLU A 133 0.76 2.20 4.80
C GLU A 133 1.87 1.62 3.91
N ILE A 134 2.40 2.39 2.96
CA ILE A 134 3.48 1.93 2.07
C ILE A 134 4.73 1.54 2.87
N THR A 135 5.09 2.33 3.90
CA THR A 135 6.22 2.02 4.80
C THR A 135 6.01 0.70 5.54
N THR A 136 4.79 0.45 6.00
CA THR A 136 4.38 -0.83 6.64
C THR A 136 4.57 -1.99 5.67
N TYR A 137 4.15 -1.82 4.43
CA TYR A 137 4.23 -2.84 3.37
C TYR A 137 5.68 -3.12 2.97
N PHE A 138 6.52 -2.09 2.85
CA PHE A 138 7.95 -2.21 2.61
C PHE A 138 8.72 -2.94 3.70
N CYS A 139 8.18 -3.07 4.92
CA CYS A 139 8.77 -3.93 5.94
C CYS A 139 8.61 -5.43 5.64
N LYS A 140 7.74 -5.81 4.68
CA LYS A 140 7.36 -7.21 4.40
C LYS A 140 7.50 -7.62 2.94
N ASN A 141 7.36 -6.70 1.99
CA ASN A 141 7.52 -6.97 0.58
C ASN A 141 8.30 -5.85 -0.12
N GLU A 142 8.96 -6.19 -1.22
CA GLU A 142 9.74 -5.23 -2.01
C GLU A 142 8.86 -4.45 -2.98
N LYS A 143 7.71 -5.01 -3.35
CA LYS A 143 6.85 -4.50 -4.42
C LYS A 143 5.51 -4.11 -3.84
N VAL A 144 5.20 -2.82 -3.95
CA VAL A 144 3.93 -2.25 -3.50
C VAL A 144 3.28 -1.53 -4.67
N ILE A 145 1.97 -1.70 -4.79
CA ILE A 145 1.12 -1.03 -5.78
C ILE A 145 0.09 -0.21 -5.03
N LEU A 146 -0.04 1.06 -5.37
CA LEU A 146 -1.11 1.93 -4.87
C LEU A 146 -2.01 2.30 -6.04
N THR A 147 -3.32 2.15 -5.89
CA THR A 147 -4.26 2.53 -6.95
C THR A 147 -5.55 3.13 -6.41
N ASN A 148 -6.09 4.11 -7.14
CA ASN A 148 -7.45 4.61 -6.93
C ASN A 148 -8.35 4.36 -8.15
N CYS A 149 -8.07 3.28 -8.89
CA CYS A 149 -8.64 2.94 -10.19
C CYS A 149 -8.30 3.88 -11.36
N ARG A 150 -8.07 5.18 -11.12
CA ARG A 150 -7.56 6.10 -12.14
C ARG A 150 -6.05 5.94 -12.32
N ARG A 151 -5.32 6.03 -11.21
CA ARG A 151 -3.87 6.03 -11.15
C ARG A 151 -3.37 4.71 -10.60
N TRP A 152 -2.34 4.15 -11.22
CA TRP A 152 -1.58 3.01 -10.72
C TRP A 152 -0.14 3.46 -10.46
N GLN A 153 0.29 3.41 -9.21
CA GLN A 153 1.65 3.74 -8.80
C GLN A 153 2.37 2.50 -8.31
N PHE A 154 3.60 2.35 -8.77
CA PHE A 154 4.42 1.17 -8.54
C PHE A 154 5.67 1.57 -7.76
N PHE A 155 5.86 0.92 -6.61
CA PHE A 155 6.95 1.19 -5.68
C PHE A 155 7.84 -0.04 -5.54
N ASP A 156 9.11 0.07 -5.94
CA ASP A 156 10.12 -0.98 -5.81
C ASP A 156 11.16 -0.59 -4.77
N ARG A 157 11.07 -1.24 -3.61
CA ARG A 157 11.99 -1.07 -2.48
C ARG A 157 13.46 -1.28 -2.89
N ASN A 158 13.74 -2.13 -3.87
CA ASN A 158 15.11 -2.41 -4.31
C ASN A 158 15.76 -1.22 -5.04
N LYS A 159 14.98 -0.18 -5.39
CA LYS A 159 15.52 1.08 -5.93
C LYS A 159 16.02 2.04 -4.85
N ILE A 160 15.65 1.80 -3.58
CA ILE A 160 16.10 2.60 -2.46
C ILE A 160 17.54 2.19 -2.10
N LYS A 161 18.48 3.13 -2.23
CA LYS A 161 19.88 2.90 -1.82
C LYS A 161 19.98 2.92 -0.30
N ASN A 162 20.65 1.91 0.27
CA ASN A 162 20.92 1.80 1.70
C ASN A 162 19.66 1.85 2.58
N ILE A 163 18.58 1.17 2.15
CA ILE A 163 17.35 1.11 2.94
C ILE A 163 17.61 0.51 4.33
N ASP A 164 17.11 1.18 5.36
CA ASP A 164 17.12 0.71 6.75
C ASP A 164 15.69 0.34 7.17
N LEU A 165 15.37 -0.97 7.07
CA LEU A 165 14.05 -1.48 7.42
C LEU A 165 13.76 -1.41 8.92
N ASP A 166 14.78 -1.37 9.77
CA ASP A 166 14.57 -1.24 11.21
C ASP A 166 14.24 0.22 11.57
N LEU A 167 14.82 1.18 10.84
CA LEU A 167 14.41 2.59 10.91
C LEU A 167 12.94 2.78 10.49
N PHE A 168 12.49 2.10 9.43
CA PHE A 168 11.09 2.12 9.00
C PHE A 168 10.16 1.63 10.12
N LYS A 169 10.45 0.46 10.71
CA LYS A 169 9.66 -0.08 11.83
C LYS A 169 9.60 0.88 13.02
N LYS A 170 10.72 1.51 13.37
CA LYS A 170 10.80 2.46 14.49
C LYS A 170 10.00 3.73 14.22
N TYR A 171 10.08 4.25 13.00
CA TYR A 171 9.22 5.35 12.58
C TYR A 171 7.74 4.99 12.69
N LEU A 172 7.33 3.78 12.30
CA LEU A 172 5.94 3.34 12.41
C LEU A 172 5.47 3.26 13.86
N ILE A 173 6.30 2.74 14.79
CA ILE A 173 6.02 2.75 16.23
C ILE A 173 5.82 4.19 16.73
N LEU A 174 6.72 5.09 16.33
CA LEU A 174 6.63 6.52 16.65
C LEU A 174 5.35 7.17 16.13
N ALA A 175 4.99 6.89 14.88
CA ALA A 175 3.80 7.44 14.22
C ALA A 175 2.50 6.93 14.88
N GLN A 176 2.46 5.67 15.31
CA GLN A 176 1.32 5.11 16.05
C GLN A 176 1.19 5.75 17.45
N ASN A 177 2.30 5.87 18.17
CA ASN A 177 2.30 6.47 19.51
C ASN A 177 1.98 7.98 19.50
N TYR A 178 2.31 8.68 18.41
CA TYR A 178 1.91 10.07 18.22
C TYR A 178 0.39 10.29 18.31
N PHE A 179 -0.40 9.35 17.80
CA PHE A 179 -1.86 9.44 17.84
C PHE A 179 -2.37 9.44 19.29
N TYR A 180 -1.79 8.60 20.15
CA TYR A 180 -2.10 8.55 21.58
C TYR A 180 -1.64 9.80 22.35
N ILE A 181 -0.54 10.44 21.91
CA ILE A 181 0.01 11.65 22.55
C ILE A 181 -0.84 12.90 22.22
N ASN A 182 -1.58 12.92 21.11
CA ASN A 182 -2.45 14.05 20.77
C ASN A 182 -3.87 13.96 21.38
N GLU A 183 -4.33 12.77 21.75
CA GLU A 183 -5.65 12.58 22.36
C GLU A 183 -5.64 12.79 23.89
N ASP A 184 -4.51 12.58 24.55
CA ASP A 184 -4.30 12.88 25.98
C ASP A 184 -3.25 13.99 26.16
N LYS A 185 -3.45 14.91 27.10
CA LYS A 185 -2.45 15.94 27.45
C LYS A 185 -1.08 15.29 27.58
N VAL A 186 -0.16 15.65 26.68
CA VAL A 186 1.23 15.16 26.63
C VAL A 186 1.85 15.18 28.04
N ASN A 187 1.88 14.03 28.72
CA ASN A 187 2.60 13.90 29.98
C ASN A 187 4.04 13.53 29.64
N GLN A 188 4.98 14.24 30.24
CA GLN A 188 6.42 14.06 30.08
C GLN A 188 6.85 12.60 30.32
N GLU A 189 6.18 11.90 31.24
CA GLU A 189 6.42 10.47 31.51
C GLU A 189 6.18 9.57 30.29
N ASN A 190 5.14 9.85 29.48
CA ASN A 190 4.86 9.09 28.25
C ASN A 190 5.94 9.33 27.18
N ILE A 191 6.41 10.57 27.08
CA ILE A 191 7.54 10.92 26.21
C ILE A 191 8.80 10.18 26.67
N ASP A 192 9.13 10.25 27.96
CA ASP A 192 10.34 9.64 28.51
C ASP A 192 10.35 8.12 28.30
N ASN A 193 9.22 7.45 28.55
CA ASN A 193 9.06 6.02 28.30
C ASN A 193 9.23 5.66 26.82
N LEU A 194 8.67 6.46 25.91
CA LEU A 194 8.80 6.26 24.47
C LEU A 194 10.25 6.49 23.99
N PHE A 195 10.92 7.54 24.46
CA PHE A 195 12.34 7.78 24.16
C PHE A 195 13.23 6.67 24.70
N LYS A 196 12.91 6.13 25.87
CA LYS A 196 13.59 4.96 26.44
C LYS A 196 13.42 3.74 25.54
N GLU A 197 12.21 3.44 25.11
CA GLU A 197 11.93 2.31 24.22
C GLU A 197 12.64 2.45 22.86
N ILE A 198 12.67 3.67 22.30
CA ILE A 198 13.43 3.97 21.07
C ILE A 198 14.92 3.77 21.31
N LYS A 199 15.49 4.28 22.40
CA LYS A 199 16.92 4.13 22.72
C LYS A 199 17.30 2.65 22.89
N GLU A 200 16.50 1.88 23.62
CA GLU A 200 16.75 0.45 23.88
C GLU A 200 16.64 -0.41 22.61
N ASN A 201 15.81 -0.01 21.64
CA ASN A 201 15.60 -0.77 20.40
C ASN A 201 16.32 -0.17 19.17
N SER A 202 17.00 0.98 19.28
CA SER A 202 17.55 1.73 18.13
C SER A 202 18.94 1.26 17.64
N HIS A 203 19.22 1.54 16.36
CA HIS A 203 20.55 1.37 15.74
C HIS A 203 21.24 2.74 15.73
N ASN A 204 22.58 2.79 15.61
CA ASN A 204 23.42 4.00 15.76
C ASN A 204 22.92 5.26 15.01
N THR A 205 22.24 5.11 13.87
CA THR A 205 21.73 6.24 13.06
C THR A 205 20.60 7.00 13.76
N ILE A 206 19.65 6.30 14.38
CA ILE A 206 18.55 6.92 15.15
C ILE A 206 19.10 7.44 16.46
N THR A 207 19.99 6.68 17.10
CA THR A 207 20.67 7.13 18.32
C THR A 207 21.40 8.45 18.08
N LYS A 208 22.00 8.68 16.90
CA LYS A 208 22.56 9.99 16.51
C LYS A 208 21.51 11.08 16.28
N LEU A 209 20.35 10.73 15.73
CA LEU A 209 19.23 11.66 15.51
C LEU A 209 18.53 12.03 16.83
N VAL A 210 18.48 11.12 17.81
CA VAL A 210 17.69 11.19 19.04
C VAL A 210 18.54 11.53 20.28
N ASN A 211 19.84 11.21 20.31
CA ASN A 211 20.70 11.50 21.47
C ASN A 211 20.93 12.97 21.80
N PRO A 212 21.01 13.92 20.86
CA PRO A 212 21.24 15.32 21.22
C PRO A 212 19.97 16.02 21.72
N ILE A 213 18.87 15.29 21.88
CA ILE A 213 17.54 15.83 22.09
C ILE A 213 17.14 15.57 23.55
N GLU A 214 16.97 16.64 24.33
CA GLU A 214 16.31 16.54 25.64
C GLU A 214 14.91 15.95 25.44
N ALA A 215 14.48 15.04 26.32
CA ALA A 215 13.14 14.47 26.22
C ALA A 215 12.13 15.58 26.55
N THR A 216 11.69 16.32 25.53
CA THR A 216 10.63 17.32 25.63
C THR A 216 9.65 17.08 24.48
N ALA A 217 8.44 17.62 24.59
CA ALA A 217 7.44 17.49 23.53
C ALA A 217 7.92 18.11 22.21
N GLU A 218 8.48 19.32 22.23
CA GLU A 218 9.01 20.00 21.04
C GLU A 218 10.08 19.17 20.31
N CYS A 219 10.98 18.61 21.09
CA CYS A 219 12.03 17.72 20.66
C CYS A 219 11.49 16.44 19.98
N PHE A 220 10.43 15.86 20.54
CA PHE A 220 9.72 14.73 19.95
C PHE A 220 9.10 15.08 18.58
N PHE A 221 8.39 16.22 18.49
CA PHE A 221 7.77 16.67 17.23
C PHE A 221 8.83 16.84 16.14
N LYS A 222 9.94 17.52 16.44
CA LYS A 222 11.05 17.71 15.50
C LYS A 222 11.68 16.40 15.04
N CYS A 223 11.82 15.44 15.95
CA CYS A 223 12.32 14.11 15.63
C CYS A 223 11.38 13.37 14.67
N LYS A 224 10.07 13.40 14.94
CA LYS A 224 9.05 12.80 14.07
C LYS A 224 9.07 13.45 12.68
N GLU A 225 9.05 14.77 12.59
CA GLU A 225 9.08 15.50 11.31
C GLU A 225 10.32 15.16 10.48
N THR A 226 11.48 15.08 11.13
CA THR A 226 12.73 14.71 10.46
C THR A 226 12.67 13.29 9.91
N LEU A 227 12.18 12.34 10.71
CA LEU A 227 12.03 10.94 10.29
C LEU A 227 10.98 10.81 9.19
N GLU A 228 9.85 11.49 9.32
CA GLU A 228 8.78 11.53 8.34
C GLU A 228 9.27 12.05 6.99
N SER A 229 10.01 13.16 6.99
CA SER A 229 10.63 13.71 5.78
C SER A 229 11.62 12.72 5.15
N TYR A 230 12.46 12.08 5.98
CA TYR A 230 13.38 11.04 5.52
C TYR A 230 12.63 9.87 4.88
N ILE A 231 11.64 9.30 5.55
CA ILE A 231 10.85 8.17 5.08
C ILE A 231 10.13 8.52 3.79
N ARG A 232 9.45 9.69 3.73
CA ARG A 232 8.79 10.17 2.52
C ARG A 232 9.76 10.24 1.34
N ASN A 233 10.96 10.77 1.55
CA ASN A 233 11.99 10.81 0.50
C ASN A 233 12.40 9.40 0.05
N GLN A 234 12.63 8.47 0.99
CA GLN A 234 12.93 7.08 0.64
C GLN A 234 11.80 6.45 -0.19
N ILE A 235 10.54 6.58 0.23
CA ILE A 235 9.40 6.04 -0.53
C ILE A 235 9.29 6.72 -1.90
N SER A 236 9.45 8.04 -1.99
CA SER A 236 9.44 8.77 -3.27
C SER A 236 10.48 8.21 -4.24
N THR A 237 11.70 7.93 -3.76
CA THR A 237 12.78 7.34 -4.59
C THR A 237 12.51 5.90 -5.04
N SER A 238 11.54 5.22 -4.42
CA SER A 238 11.14 3.86 -4.81
C SER A 238 10.10 3.83 -5.92
N ILE A 239 9.50 4.97 -6.29
CA ILE A 239 8.52 5.05 -7.38
C ILE A 239 9.23 4.71 -8.69
N VAL A 240 8.85 3.59 -9.29
CA VAL A 240 9.41 3.13 -10.57
C VAL A 240 8.53 3.46 -11.76
N ASN A 241 7.22 3.62 -11.53
CA ASN A 241 6.29 4.07 -12.56
C ASN A 241 4.99 4.63 -11.96
N THR A 242 4.33 5.51 -12.71
CA THR A 242 2.99 6.04 -12.42
C THR A 242 2.21 6.06 -13.72
N ILE A 243 1.09 5.34 -13.78
CA ILE A 243 0.27 5.25 -14.99
C ILE A 243 -1.16 5.68 -14.65
N ASP A 244 -1.63 6.74 -15.33
CA ASP A 244 -3.00 7.22 -15.24
C ASP A 244 -3.83 6.60 -16.37
N VAL A 245 -4.55 5.52 -16.07
CA VAL A 245 -5.32 4.75 -17.08
C VAL A 245 -6.68 5.38 -17.42
N LEU A 246 -7.14 6.35 -16.62
CA LEU A 246 -8.33 7.13 -16.90
C LEU A 246 -7.91 8.58 -17.20
N PRO A 247 -8.45 9.23 -18.23
CA PRO A 247 -8.00 10.55 -18.67
C PRO A 247 -8.48 11.70 -17.76
N ASN A 248 -9.55 11.52 -16.99
CA ASN A 248 -10.15 12.61 -16.22
C ASN A 248 -9.45 12.82 -14.87
N LYS A 249 -9.09 14.06 -14.55
CA LYS A 249 -8.66 14.48 -13.20
C LYS A 249 -9.86 14.53 -12.21
N GLY A 250 -10.94 13.82 -12.52
CA GLY A 250 -12.27 13.89 -11.89
C GLY A 250 -12.71 12.53 -11.34
N VAL A 251 -13.80 12.51 -10.57
CA VAL A 251 -14.60 11.27 -10.44
C VAL A 251 -15.22 11.01 -11.80
N VAL A 252 -15.06 9.82 -12.36
CA VAL A 252 -15.69 9.49 -13.65
C VAL A 252 -17.17 9.29 -13.42
N LYS A 253 -17.97 9.94 -14.26
CA LYS A 253 -19.42 9.82 -14.31
C LYS A 253 -19.86 9.46 -15.72
N THR A 254 -21.07 8.93 -15.83
CA THR A 254 -21.68 8.47 -17.09
C THR A 254 -21.75 9.59 -18.13
N ASP A 255 -22.18 10.79 -17.72
CA ASP A 255 -22.32 11.98 -18.56
C ASP A 255 -21.01 12.41 -19.25
N MET A 256 -19.88 12.28 -18.55
CA MET A 256 -18.56 12.61 -19.11
C MET A 256 -18.10 11.66 -20.23
N TYR A 257 -18.65 10.45 -20.32
CA TYR A 257 -18.20 9.42 -21.25
C TYR A 257 -19.11 9.27 -22.46
N GLU A 258 -20.41 9.47 -22.30
CA GLU A 258 -21.37 9.50 -23.41
C GLU A 258 -21.05 10.60 -24.44
N GLU A 259 -20.44 11.71 -23.99
CA GLU A 259 -20.05 12.83 -24.87
C GLU A 259 -18.74 12.60 -25.65
N THR A 260 -17.85 11.73 -25.18
CA THR A 260 -16.47 11.65 -25.70
C THR A 260 -16.23 10.52 -26.70
N ASN A 261 -17.17 9.58 -26.89
CA ASN A 261 -17.05 8.45 -27.84
C ASN A 261 -15.73 7.67 -27.71
N ILE A 262 -15.08 7.74 -26.55
CA ILE A 262 -13.86 6.99 -26.28
C ILE A 262 -14.34 5.54 -26.11
N ILE A 263 -14.22 4.71 -27.14
CA ILE A 263 -14.59 3.28 -27.10
C ILE A 263 -13.32 2.43 -27.27
N LYS A 264 -12.14 3.05 -27.17
CA LYS A 264 -10.86 2.37 -27.33
C LYS A 264 -10.07 2.49 -26.04
N ALA A 265 -9.55 1.35 -25.59
CA ALA A 265 -8.60 1.29 -24.49
C ALA A 265 -7.46 2.30 -24.75
N PRO A 266 -7.20 3.22 -23.80
CA PRO A 266 -6.09 4.15 -23.93
C PRO A 266 -4.78 3.35 -24.00
N ALA A 267 -3.74 3.93 -24.60
CA ALA A 267 -2.44 3.26 -24.67
C ALA A 267 -1.92 2.90 -23.27
N GLU A 268 -2.23 3.77 -22.31
CA GLU A 268 -1.97 3.67 -20.88
C GLU A 268 -2.60 2.43 -20.25
N TRP A 269 -3.76 1.96 -20.73
CA TRP A 269 -4.38 0.72 -20.23
C TRP A 269 -3.53 -0.51 -20.56
N ASN A 270 -3.09 -0.61 -21.83
CA ASN A 270 -2.25 -1.71 -22.28
C ASN A 270 -0.85 -1.62 -21.64
N GLU A 271 -0.33 -0.41 -21.49
CA GLU A 271 0.91 -0.15 -20.78
C GLU A 271 0.82 -0.59 -19.31
N MET A 272 -0.27 -0.27 -18.62
CA MET A 272 -0.50 -0.67 -17.23
C MET A 272 -0.56 -2.18 -17.07
N ILE A 273 -1.26 -2.91 -17.96
CA ILE A 273 -1.29 -4.38 -17.93
C ILE A 273 0.11 -4.96 -18.16
N ARG A 274 0.85 -4.45 -19.15
CA ARG A 274 2.22 -4.89 -19.44
C ARG A 274 3.11 -4.65 -18.21
N TYR A 275 3.07 -3.44 -17.67
CA TYR A 275 3.90 -3.05 -16.54
C TYR A 275 3.55 -3.82 -15.27
N LEU A 276 2.27 -4.13 -15.02
CA LEU A 276 1.86 -5.01 -13.92
C LEU A 276 2.56 -6.37 -13.99
N LYS A 277 2.60 -7.00 -15.17
CA LYS A 277 3.25 -8.28 -15.37
C LYS A 277 4.76 -8.18 -15.17
N GLU A 278 5.41 -7.23 -15.82
CA GLU A 278 6.85 -6.99 -15.67
C GLU A 278 7.22 -6.72 -14.21
N PHE A 279 6.48 -5.82 -13.56
CA PHE A 279 6.73 -5.39 -12.20
C PHE A 279 6.56 -6.54 -11.21
N VAL A 280 5.52 -7.36 -11.32
CA VAL A 280 5.25 -8.46 -10.36
C VAL A 280 6.12 -9.68 -10.66
N LEU A 281 6.24 -10.07 -11.92
CA LEU A 281 6.82 -11.35 -12.35
C LEU A 281 8.32 -11.26 -12.66
N ASN A 282 8.87 -10.06 -12.84
CA ASN A 282 10.21 -9.84 -13.43
C ASN A 282 10.36 -10.49 -14.82
N GLU A 283 9.26 -10.71 -15.54
CA GLU A 283 9.26 -11.23 -16.90
C GLU A 283 9.44 -10.05 -17.86
N VAL A 284 10.55 -10.03 -18.61
CA VAL A 284 10.84 -9.14 -19.75
C VAL A 284 10.81 -9.97 -21.02
#